data_AF-A0A5K0Y354-F1
#
_entry.id   AF-A0A5K0Y354-F1
#
_cell.length_a   1.000
_cell.length_b   1.000
_cell.length_c   1.000
_cell.angle_alpha   90.00
_cell.angle_beta   90.00
_cell.angle_gamma   90.00
#
_symmetry.space_group_name_H-M   'P 1'
#
loop_
_entity.id
_entity.type
_entity.pdbx_description
1 polymer ?
#
loop_
_entity_poly.entity_id
_entity_poly.type
_entity_poly.pdbx_seq_one_letter_code
_entity_poly.pdbx_strand_id
1 'polypeptide(L)' 'EEYEGKDEVGRLNCGHYFHICCIKQWLLQKNACPVCKLAASDH' A
#
# COMPACT_ATOMS: atom_id res chain seq x y z
N GLU A 1 18.73 -19.75 10.07
CA GLU A 1 17.46 -19.01 10.28
C GLU A 1 17.68 -17.62 9.72
N GLU A 2 17.41 -17.47 8.44
CA GLU A 2 18.03 -16.40 7.67
C GLU A 2 16.99 -15.78 6.73
N TYR A 3 16.69 -14.50 7.02
CA TYR A 3 16.35 -13.42 6.08
C TYR A 3 15.23 -13.72 5.06
N GLU A 4 14.18 -12.93 4.90
CA GLU A 4 14.11 -11.48 4.85
C GLU A 4 12.66 -11.11 5.16
N GLY A 5 12.42 -10.45 6.29
CA GLY A 5 11.25 -9.59 6.42
C GLY A 5 11.48 -8.40 5.49
N LYS A 6 11.30 -8.62 4.19
CA LYS A 6 11.27 -7.53 3.22
C LYS A 6 9.99 -6.77 3.56
N ASP A 7 10.10 -5.78 4.43
CA ASP A 7 9.13 -4.69 4.52
C ASP A 7 9.20 -3.95 3.19
N GLU A 8 8.67 -4.59 2.14
CA GLU A 8 8.55 -4.00 0.83
C GLU A 8 7.53 -2.88 1.00
N VAL A 9 8.01 -1.65 0.97
CA VAL A 9 7.17 -0.46 1.08
C VAL A 9 6.80 -0.03 -0.33
N GLY A 10 5.53 -0.15 -0.67
CA GLY A 10 4.96 0.34 -1.91
C GLY A 10 4.55 1.80 -1.78
N ARG A 11 4.73 2.57 -2.85
CA ARG A 11 4.24 3.95 -2.93
C ARG A 11 2.91 3.97 -3.68
N LEU A 12 1.87 4.54 -3.10
CA LEU A 12 0.61 4.81 -3.79
C LEU A 12 0.75 6.01 -4.75
N ASN A 13 -0.14 6.13 -5.72
CA ASN A 13 -0.19 7.24 -6.68
C ASN A 13 -0.30 8.62 -6.00
N CYS A 14 -0.91 8.66 -4.82
CA CYS A 14 -0.99 9.87 -3.98
C CYS A 14 0.33 10.27 -3.31
N GLY A 15 1.41 9.49 -3.49
CA GLY A 15 2.74 9.78 -2.97
C GLY A 15 3.05 9.20 -1.59
N HIS A 16 2.11 8.52 -0.94
CA HIS A 16 2.28 7.93 0.39
C HIS A 16 2.87 6.52 0.32
N TYR A 17 3.70 6.17 1.30
CA TYR A 17 4.38 4.89 1.40
C TYR A 17 3.70 3.98 2.42
N PHE A 18 3.45 2.74 2.04
CA PHE A 18 2.85 1.72 2.90
C PHE A 18 3.47 0.37 2.63
N HIS A 19 3.53 -0.50 3.63
CA HIS A 19 3.94 -1.89 3.41
C HIS A 19 3.02 -2.53 2.36
N ILE A 20 3.61 -3.16 1.36
CA ILE A 20 2.90 -3.82 0.25
C ILE A 20 1.87 -4.80 0.80
N CYS A 21 2.19 -5.57 1.84
CA CYS A 21 1.23 -6.48 2.48
C CYS A 21 0.03 -5.73 3.09
N CYS A 22 0.26 -4.69 3.87
CA CYS A 22 -0.79 -3.91 4.51
C CYS A 22 -1.66 -3.18 3.48
N ILE A 23 -1.03 -2.51 2.51
CA ILE A 23 -1.77 -1.76 1.49
C ILE A 23 -2.50 -2.70 0.54
N LYS A 24 -1.95 -3.87 0.20
CA LYS A 24 -2.65 -4.88 -0.62
C LYS A 24 -3.93 -5.35 0.08
N GLN A 25 -3.86 -5.65 1.38
CA GLN A 25 -5.03 -6.04 2.16
C GLN A 25 -6.05 -4.90 2.30
N TRP A 26 -5.57 -3.67 2.45
CA TRP A 26 -6.42 -2.49 2.46
C TRP A 26 -7.11 -2.29 1.12
N LEU A 27 -6.40 -2.35 -0.01
CA LEU A 27 -6.95 -2.17 -1.36
C LEU A 27 -7.99 -3.24 -1.72
N LEU A 28 -7.85 -4.46 -1.19
CA LEU A 28 -8.87 -5.52 -1.31
C LEU A 28 -10.21 -5.13 -0.65
N GLN A 29 -10.18 -4.30 0.39
CA GLN A 29 -11.39 -3.84 1.11
C GLN A 29 -11.85 -2.45 0.62
N LYS A 30 -10.90 -1.53 0.50
CA LYS A 30 -11.06 -0.14 0.10
C LYS A 30 -9.92 0.23 -0.84
N ASN A 31 -10.27 0.40 -2.11
CA ASN A 31 -9.34 0.75 -3.16
C ASN A 31 -8.90 2.23 -3.12
N ALA A 32 -8.52 2.73 -1.94
CA ALA A 32 -8.18 4.13 -1.68
C ALA A 32 -7.07 4.27 -0.65
N CYS A 33 -6.36 5.39 -0.62
CA CYS A 33 -5.29 5.66 0.33
C CYS A 33 -5.85 5.85 1.76
N PRO A 34 -5.29 5.22 2.79
CA PRO A 34 -5.76 5.41 4.17
C PRO A 34 -5.46 6.81 4.73
N VAL A 35 -4.48 7.53 4.18
CA VAL A 35 -4.11 8.89 4.64
C VAL A 35 -4.95 9.97 3.96
N CYS A 36 -4.98 9.99 2.63
CA CYS A 36 -5.66 11.05 1.87
C CYS A 36 -6.97 10.61 1.19
N LYS A 37 -7.34 9.33 1.28
CA LYS A 37 -8.57 8.75 0.69
C LYS A 37 -8.65 8.84 -0.84
N LEU A 38 -7.55 9.14 -1.54
CA LEU A 38 -7.48 9.08 -3.01
C LEU A 38 -7.55 7.64 -3.50
N ALA A 39 -8.31 7.39 -4.57
CA ALA A 39 -8.43 6.07 -5.17
C ALA A 39 -7.07 5.58 -5.72
N ALA A 40 -6.78 4.28 -5.57
CA ALA A 40 -5.53 3.70 -6.05
C ALA A 40 -5.56 3.33 -7.56
N SER A 41 -6.74 3.39 -8.20
CA SER A 41 -6.95 3.00 -9.60
C SER A 41 -7.22 4.14 -10.58
N ASP A 42 -7.09 5.40 -10.17
CA ASP A 42 -7.19 6.52 -11.11
C ASP A 42 -5.84 6.73 -11.81
N HIS A 43 -5.53 5.79 -12.73
CA HIS A 43 -4.86 5.96 -14.02
C HIS A 43 -4.61 4.60 -14.67
#